data_AF-A0A2V7UJ03-F1
#
_entry.id   AF-A0A2V7UJ03-F1
#
_cell.length_a   1.000
_cell.length_b   1.000
_cell.length_c   1.000
_cell.angle_alpha   90.00
_cell.angle_beta   90.00
_cell.angle_gamma   90.00
#
_symmetry.space_group_name_H-M   'P 1'
#
loop_
_entity.id
_entity.type
_entity.pdbx_description
1 polymer ?
#
loop_
_entity_poly.entity_id
_entity_poly.type
_entity_poly.pdbx_seq_one_letter_code
_entity_poly.pdbx_strand_id
1 'polypeptide(L)'
;MIKNSDGDAVDRDIRQADWNFFFLAANIQATAWGHWGERNARKAMKKVLAQVKQLKRNCAEITGVSARRFQGFPYVHVSAHSRHIQKSPLL
;
A
#
# COMPACT_ATOMS: atom_id res chain seq x y z
N MET A 1 8.45 -2.68 -10.90
CA MET A 1 7.62 -3.20 -9.79
C MET A 1 8.36 -4.40 -9.23
N ILE A 2 8.97 -4.27 -8.05
CA ILE A 2 9.61 -5.40 -7.39
C ILE A 2 8.47 -6.26 -6.80
N LYS A 3 8.34 -7.50 -7.25
CA LYS A 3 7.42 -8.49 -6.69
C LYS A 3 8.26 -9.40 -5.81
N ASN A 4 8.29 -9.14 -4.52
CA ASN A 4 8.88 -10.04 -3.54
C ASN A 4 7.81 -10.37 -2.51
N SER A 5 7.65 -11.66 -2.22
CA SER A 5 6.70 -12.19 -1.24
C SER A 5 7.21 -11.99 0.20
N ASP A 6 8.49 -11.67 0.36
CA ASP A 6 9.17 -11.47 1.63
C ASP A 6 9.54 -9.98 1.79
N GLY A 7 8.78 -9.29 2.65
CA GLY A 7 8.99 -7.88 2.96
C GLY A 7 10.33 -7.61 3.67
N ASP A 8 10.85 -8.59 4.42
CA ASP A 8 12.10 -8.46 5.17
C ASP A 8 13.30 -8.57 4.23
N ALA A 9 13.22 -9.43 3.22
CA ALA A 9 14.20 -9.50 2.14
C ALA A 9 14.28 -8.17 1.37
N VAL A 10 13.13 -7.57 1.03
CA VAL A 10 13.09 -6.25 0.38
C VAL A 10 13.71 -5.16 1.26
N ASP A 11 13.38 -5.14 2.54
CA ASP A 11 13.93 -4.18 3.50
C ASP A 11 15.46 -4.31 3.61
N ARG A 12 15.98 -5.54 3.61
CA ARG A 12 17.42 -5.82 3.59
C ARG A 12 18.09 -5.35 2.30
N ASP A 13 17.51 -5.62 1.13
CA ASP A 13 18.06 -5.18 -0.15
C ASP A 13 18.08 -3.64 -0.27
N ILE A 14 17.02 -2.97 0.22
CA ILE A 14 16.95 -1.51 0.25
C ILE A 14 18.02 -0.94 1.19
N ARG A 15 18.24 -1.54 2.37
CA ARG A 15 19.33 -1.14 3.27
C ARG A 15 20.71 -1.37 2.68
N GLN A 16 20.92 -2.47 1.97
CA GLN A 16 22.18 -2.74 1.26
C GLN A 16 22.48 -1.71 0.16
N ALA A 17 21.44 -1.10 -0.43
CA ALA A 17 21.60 -0.06 -1.44
C ALA A 17 21.86 1.34 -0.85
N ASP A 18 22.06 1.47 0.47
CA ASP A 18 22.11 2.74 1.22
C ASP A 18 20.78 3.52 1.21
N TRP A 19 19.65 2.82 1.25
CA TRP A 19 18.33 3.42 1.43
C TRP A 19 17.70 2.91 2.72
N ASN A 20 16.96 3.77 3.40
CA ASN A 20 16.16 3.43 4.55
C ASN A 20 14.71 3.20 4.16
N PHE A 21 14.12 2.10 4.67
CA PHE A 21 12.71 1.77 4.51
C PHE A 21 12.02 1.70 5.87
N PHE A 22 11.33 2.77 6.26
CA PHE A 22 10.66 2.82 7.56
C PHE A 22 9.17 2.56 7.44
N PHE A 23 8.66 1.78 8.38
CA PHE A 23 7.23 1.61 8.62
C PHE A 23 6.71 2.80 9.42
N LEU A 24 5.72 3.50 8.89
CA LEU A 24 4.92 4.42 9.70
C LEU A 24 3.52 3.85 9.78
N ALA A 25 3.07 3.56 11.00
CA ALA A 25 1.87 2.82 11.36
C ALA A 25 0.53 3.51 11.02
N ALA A 26 0.45 4.26 9.91
CA ALA A 26 -0.84 4.66 9.37
C ALA A 26 -1.42 3.46 8.61
N ASN A 27 -2.44 2.82 9.18
CA ASN A 27 -3.27 1.86 8.46
C ASN A 27 -4.12 2.66 7.46
N ILE A 28 -3.75 2.60 6.18
CA ILE A 28 -4.45 3.28 5.09
C ILE A 28 -5.44 2.30 4.50
N GLN A 29 -6.71 2.67 4.49
CA GLN A 29 -7.76 1.83 3.95
C GLN A 29 -8.58 2.60 2.93
N ALA A 30 -8.94 1.94 1.83
CA ALA A 30 -9.88 2.51 0.89
C ALA A 30 -10.88 1.48 0.38
N THR A 31 -12.08 1.96 0.11
CA THR A 31 -13.17 1.14 -0.44
C THR A 31 -13.63 1.68 -1.79
N ALA A 32 -14.00 0.77 -2.69
CA ALA A 32 -14.70 1.07 -3.94
C ALA A 32 -15.98 0.25 -4.02
N TRP A 33 -17.12 0.93 -4.08
CA TRP A 33 -18.43 0.30 -4.24
C TRP A 33 -18.57 -0.39 -5.60
N GLY A 34 -19.22 -1.55 -5.60
CA GLY A 34 -19.46 -2.39 -6.77
C GLY A 34 -18.88 -3.80 -6.62
N HIS A 35 -19.24 -4.66 -7.56
CA HIS A 35 -18.79 -6.05 -7.59
C HIS A 35 -17.26 -6.15 -7.70
N TRP A 36 -16.73 -7.28 -7.24
CA TRP A 36 -15.34 -7.63 -7.46
C TRP A 36 -15.02 -7.65 -8.96
N GLY A 37 -13.90 -7.03 -9.33
CA GLY A 37 -13.46 -6.93 -10.71
C GLY A 37 -12.34 -5.91 -10.84
N GLU A 38 -11.58 -6.00 -11.93
CA GLU A 38 -10.39 -5.17 -12.18
C GLU A 38 -10.69 -3.68 -12.02
N ARG A 39 -11.83 -3.22 -12.53
CA ARG A 39 -12.25 -1.81 -12.45
C ARG A 39 -12.36 -1.30 -11.01
N ASN A 40 -13.05 -2.04 -10.14
CA ASN A 40 -13.30 -1.61 -8.76
C ASN A 40 -12.07 -1.83 -7.87
N ALA A 41 -11.31 -2.89 -8.10
CA ALA A 41 -10.02 -3.10 -7.48
C ALA A 41 -9.04 -1.96 -7.81
N ARG A 42 -8.92 -1.60 -9.10
CA ARG A 42 -8.11 -0.46 -9.54
C ARG A 42 -8.59 0.86 -8.96
N LYS A 43 -9.91 1.06 -8.82
CA LYS A 43 -10.49 2.25 -8.18
C LYS A 43 -10.12 2.33 -6.69
N ALA A 44 -10.23 1.23 -5.95
CA ALA A 44 -9.83 1.17 -4.55
C ALA A 44 -8.32 1.39 -4.39
N MET A 45 -7.50 0.78 -5.26
CA MET A 45 -6.05 0.99 -5.31
C MET A 45 -5.67 2.45 -5.54
N LYS A 46 -6.31 3.12 -6.52
CA LYS A 46 -6.10 4.55 -6.79
C LYS A 46 -6.44 5.42 -5.57
N LYS A 47 -7.49 5.08 -4.81
CA LYS A 47 -7.86 5.79 -3.59
C LYS A 47 -6.81 5.63 -2.49
N VAL A 48 -6.29 4.41 -2.28
CA VAL A 48 -5.18 4.18 -1.33
C VAL A 48 -3.96 5.01 -1.73
N LEU A 49 -3.56 4.98 -2.99
CA LEU A 49 -2.42 5.76 -3.47
C LEU A 49 -2.62 7.28 -3.32
N ALA A 50 -3.84 7.78 -3.50
CA ALA A 50 -4.15 9.18 -3.26
C ALA A 50 -3.98 9.55 -1.77
N GLN A 51 -4.42 8.69 -0.84
CA GLN A 51 -4.22 8.89 0.60
C GLN A 51 -2.72 8.89 0.96
N VAL A 52 -1.93 7.96 0.39
CA VAL A 52 -0.47 7.90 0.59
C VAL A 52 0.20 9.20 0.14
N LYS A 53 -0.20 9.74 -1.02
CA LYS A 53 0.29 11.04 -1.52
C LYS A 53 -0.09 12.20 -0.59
N GLN A 54 -1.32 12.23 -0.07
CA GLN A 54 -1.75 13.26 0.89
C GLN A 54 -0.91 13.23 2.18
N LEU A 55 -0.50 12.04 2.62
CA LEU A 55 0.38 11.86 3.78
C LEU A 55 1.85 12.24 3.52
N LYS A 56 2.18 12.78 2.33
CA LYS A 56 3.54 13.09 1.87
C LYS A 56 4.49 11.89 1.97
N ARG A 57 3.95 10.67 1.82
CA ARG A 57 4.72 9.42 1.80
C ARG A 57 4.93 9.00 0.36
N ASN A 58 6.12 8.47 0.07
CA ASN A 58 6.51 8.06 -1.28
C ASN A 58 6.34 6.57 -1.52
N CYS A 59 6.03 5.80 -0.47
CA CYS A 59 5.86 4.36 -0.57
C CYS A 59 4.62 3.89 0.21
N ALA A 60 4.03 2.81 -0.28
CA ALA A 60 2.95 2.12 0.40
C ALA A 60 3.05 0.63 0.11
N GLU A 61 2.75 -0.16 1.12
CA GLU A 61 2.71 -1.61 1.06
C GLU A 61 1.26 -2.05 1.15
N ILE A 62 0.77 -2.74 0.13
CA ILE A 62 -0.61 -3.26 0.13
C ILE A 62 -0.62 -4.56 0.94
N THR A 63 -1.32 -4.56 2.07
CA THR A 63 -1.42 -5.74 2.95
C THR A 63 -2.60 -6.63 2.63
N GLY A 64 -3.60 -6.11 1.93
CA GLY A 64 -4.80 -6.87 1.65
C GLY A 64 -5.67 -6.24 0.59
N VAL A 65 -6.25 -7.08 -0.24
CA VAL A 65 -7.31 -6.73 -1.18
C VAL A 65 -8.41 -7.76 -1.00
N SER A 66 -9.61 -7.31 -0.61
CA SER A 66 -10.74 -8.19 -0.31
C SER A 66 -12.03 -7.69 -0.96
N ALA A 67 -12.85 -8.61 -1.44
CA ALA A 67 -14.24 -8.35 -1.78
C ALA A 67 -15.08 -8.47 -0.50
N ARG A 68 -15.93 -7.48 -0.23
CA ARG A 68 -16.81 -7.44 0.94
C ARG A 68 -18.22 -7.06 0.51
N ARG A 69 -19.19 -7.27 1.41
CA ARG A 69 -20.59 -6.86 1.21
C ARG A 69 -21.09 -6.14 2.45
N PHE A 70 -21.78 -5.03 2.29
CA PHE A 70 -22.45 -4.31 3.36
C PHE A 70 -23.93 -4.15 2.99
N GLN A 71 -24.82 -4.70 3.81
CA GLN A 71 -26.27 -4.69 3.55
C GLN A 71 -26.65 -5.17 2.13
N GLY A 72 -26.00 -6.24 1.65
CA GLY A 72 -26.23 -6.80 0.32
C GLY A 72 -25.43 -6.14 -0.81
N PHE A 73 -24.94 -4.92 -0.63
CA PHE A 73 -24.16 -4.17 -1.63
C PHE A 73 -22.68 -4.59 -1.63
N PRO A 74 -22.14 -5.04 -2.77
CA PRO A 74 -20.74 -5.41 -2.87
C PRO A 74 -19.82 -4.18 -2.90
N TYR A 75 -18.63 -4.33 -2.32
CA TYR A 75 -17.54 -3.38 -2.43
C TYR A 75 -16.19 -4.08 -2.37
N VAL A 76 -15.17 -3.44 -2.93
CA VAL A 76 -13.77 -3.85 -2.81
C VAL A 76 -13.11 -3.03 -1.71
N HIS A 77 -12.42 -3.69 -0.79
CA HIS A 77 -11.66 -3.08 0.29
C HIS A 77 -10.17 -3.37 0.11
N VAL A 78 -9.36 -2.31 0.13
CA VAL A 78 -7.90 -2.39 0.08
C VAL A 78 -7.34 -1.83 1.37
N SER A 79 -6.46 -2.59 2.02
CA SER A 79 -5.67 -2.17 3.16
C SER A 79 -4.21 -2.02 2.76
N ALA A 80 -3.55 -1.01 3.31
CA ALA A 80 -2.16 -0.72 3.05
C ALA A 80 -1.49 -0.08 4.26
N HIS A 81 -0.18 -0.23 4.35
CA HIS A 81 0.65 0.52 5.27
C HIS A 81 1.40 1.60 4.52
N SER A 82 1.42 2.82 5.07
CA SER A 82 2.34 3.82 4.56
C SER A 82 3.77 3.44 4.91
N ARG A 83 4.66 3.55 3.92
CA ARG A 83 6.10 3.39 4.12
C ARG A 83 6.80 4.66 3.63
N HIS A 84 8.02 4.86 4.11
CA HIS A 84 8.86 5.92 3.59
C HIS A 84 10.20 5.33 3.18
N ILE A 85 10.58 5.55 1.92
CA ILE A 85 11.88 5.16 1.40
C ILE A 85 12.71 6.44 1.25
N GLN A 86 13.85 6.55 1.91
CA GLN A 86 14.75 7.69 1.72
C GLN A 86 16.18 7.18 1.60
N LYS A 87 17.02 7.81 0.78
CA LYS A 87 18.45 7.49 0.79
C LYS A 87 18.99 7.76 2.20
N SER A 88 19.81 6.86 2.74
CA SER A 88 20.52 7.11 3.98
C SER A 88 21.28 8.42 3.86
N PRO A 89 21.19 9.33 4.86
CA PRO A 89 22.17 10.39 4.94
C PRO A 89 23.52 9.69 5.05
N LEU A 90 24.38 9.92 4.06
CA LEU A 90 25.79 9.60 4.16
C LEU A 90 26.28 10.32 5.42
N LEU A 91 26.60 9.57 6.48
CA LEU A 91 27.46 10.04 7.56
C LEU A 91 28.89 9.65 7.21
#